data_AF-A0A540K5B7-F1
#
_entry.id   AF-A0A540K5B7-F1
#
_cell.length_a   1.000
_cell.length_b   1.000
_cell.length_c   1.000
_cell.angle_alpha   90.00
_cell.angle_beta   90.00
_cell.angle_gamma   90.00
#
_symmetry.space_group_name_H-M   'P 1'
#
loop_
_entity.id
_entity.type
_entity.pdbx_description
1 polymer ?
#
loop_
_entity_poly.entity_id
_entity_poly.type
_entity_poly.pdbx_seq_one_letter_code
_entity_poly.pdbx_strand_id
1 'polypeptide(L)'
;MCSSKPHAVCIPVPAEGHTKAMLQLAKLLHHNDGLPDSDEGATQDLNLLADSMTNNFLAPFVDLIKKLNNSSTSPVTCIVSDGFMPFTTPAAQQLVIPITLFFTFSASSSMGYMQYPALVEKGLAPLKGKEL
;
A
#
# COMPACT_ATOMS: atom_id res chain seq x y z
N MET A 1 -23.41 10.28 -19.79
CA MET A 1 -22.34 9.33 -19.42
C MET A 1 -22.94 8.36 -18.42
N CYS A 2 -22.85 7.05 -18.66
CA CYS A 2 -23.38 6.05 -17.72
C CYS A 2 -22.54 6.13 -16.44
N SER A 3 -23.12 6.58 -15.33
CA SER A 3 -22.41 6.75 -14.06
C SER A 3 -22.22 5.39 -13.39
N SER A 4 -21.20 4.62 -13.82
CA SER A 4 -20.79 3.40 -13.13
C SER A 4 -20.37 3.72 -11.70
N LYS A 5 -20.84 2.94 -10.72
CA LYS A 5 -20.48 3.11 -9.31
C LYS A 5 -18.95 3.06 -9.16
N PRO A 6 -18.31 4.05 -8.52
CA PRO A 6 -16.86 4.04 -8.35
C PRO A 6 -16.44 2.79 -7.57
N HIS A 7 -15.38 2.14 -8.04
CA HIS A 7 -14.82 0.93 -7.44
C HIS A 7 -13.34 1.19 -7.16
N ALA A 8 -13.00 1.29 -5.88
CA ALA A 8 -11.63 1.50 -5.42
C ALA A 8 -11.08 0.23 -4.79
N VAL A 9 -9.81 -0.08 -5.06
CA VAL A 9 -9.08 -1.16 -4.40
C VAL A 9 -8.07 -0.55 -3.43
N CYS A 10 -8.09 -0.97 -2.17
CA CYS A 10 -7.20 -0.47 -1.12
C CYS A 10 -6.09 -1.49 -0.83
N ILE A 11 -4.82 -1.06 -0.90
CA ILE A 11 -3.65 -1.93 -0.73
C ILE A 11 -2.81 -1.44 0.46
N PRO A 12 -2.95 -2.05 1.66
CA PRO A 12 -2.11 -1.73 2.81
C PRO A 12 -0.76 -2.42 2.73
N VAL A 13 0.23 -1.85 3.42
CA VAL A 13 1.41 -2.63 3.83
C VAL A 13 0.95 -3.73 4.80
N PRO A 14 1.47 -4.95 4.70
CA PRO A 14 1.18 -6.04 5.63
C PRO A 14 1.89 -5.83 6.99
N ALA A 15 1.63 -4.69 7.62
CA ALA A 15 2.08 -4.34 8.96
C ALA A 15 0.89 -3.78 9.75
N GLU A 16 0.80 -4.13 11.03
CA GLU A 16 -0.39 -3.94 11.86
C GLU A 16 -0.97 -2.51 11.79
N GLY A 17 -0.14 -1.50 12.06
CA GLY A 17 -0.56 -0.09 12.04
C GLY A 17 -1.05 0.37 10.67
N HIS A 18 -0.51 -0.19 9.59
CA HIS A 18 -0.83 0.19 8.21
C HIS A 18 -2.19 -0.36 7.78
N THR A 19 -2.47 -1.63 8.09
CA THR A 19 -3.75 -2.27 7.77
C THR A 19 -4.91 -1.57 8.46
N LYS A 20 -4.75 -1.23 9.75
CA LYS A 20 -5.79 -0.52 10.51
C LYS A 20 -6.07 0.88 9.96
N ALA A 21 -5.02 1.65 9.66
CA ALA A 21 -5.15 2.98 9.08
C ALA A 21 -5.81 2.95 7.70
N MET A 22 -5.42 1.99 6.85
CA MET A 22 -6.01 1.80 5.53
C MET A 22 -7.46 1.33 5.59
N LEU A 23 -7.82 0.46 6.54
CA LEU A 23 -9.21 0.05 6.75
C LEU A 23 -10.07 1.21 7.25
N GLN A 24 -9.54 2.06 8.15
CA GLN A 24 -10.23 3.28 8.57
C GLN A 24 -10.43 4.26 7.40
N LEU A 25 -9.41 4.43 6.56
CA LEU A 25 -9.52 5.23 5.33
C LEU A 25 -10.58 4.65 4.39
N ALA A 26 -10.58 3.33 4.17
CA ALA A 26 -11.59 2.65 3.36
C ALA A 26 -13.01 2.86 3.91
N LYS A 27 -13.19 2.77 5.24
CA LYS A 27 -14.48 3.05 5.92
C LYS A 27 -14.94 4.50 5.69
N LEU A 28 -14.01 5.47 5.71
CA LEU A 28 -14.32 6.88 5.41
C LEU A 28 -14.67 7.10 3.94
N LEU A 29 -13.92 6.49 3.02
CA LEU A 29 -14.11 6.63 1.57
C LEU A 29 -15.42 5.98 1.07
N HIS A 30 -15.87 4.92 1.74
CA HIS A 30 -16.97 4.09 1.26
C HIS A 30 -18.36 4.50 1.76
N HIS A 31 -18.49 5.61 2.51
CA HIS A 31 -19.75 6.19 3.04
C HIS A 31 -20.86 5.14 3.32
N ASN A 32 -20.76 4.47 4.47
CA ASN A 32 -21.62 3.37 4.95
C ASN A 32 -21.50 2.04 4.18
N ASP A 33 -20.61 1.15 4.62
CA ASP A 33 -20.96 -0.27 4.69
C ASP A 33 -20.22 -0.89 5.87
N GLY A 34 -20.97 -1.54 6.77
CA GLY A 34 -20.49 -2.16 8.01
C GLY A 34 -19.55 -3.33 7.77
N LEU A 35 -18.32 -3.05 7.36
CA LEU A 35 -17.26 -4.05 7.20
C LEU A 35 -16.84 -4.62 8.58
N PRO A 36 -16.72 -5.95 8.73
CA PRO A 36 -16.27 -6.57 9.97
C PRO A 36 -14.85 -6.16 10.34
N ASP A 37 -14.54 -6.23 11.63
CA ASP A 37 -13.19 -5.99 12.14
C ASP A 37 -12.23 -7.09 11.65
N SER A 38 -11.02 -6.69 11.23
CA SER A 38 -10.00 -7.60 10.71
C SER A 38 -9.10 -8.12 11.85
N ASP A 39 -8.80 -9.41 11.81
CA ASP A 39 -8.01 -10.15 12.82
C ASP A 39 -6.49 -10.09 12.57
N GLU A 40 -5.73 -10.42 13.61
CA GLU A 40 -4.31 -10.14 13.85
C GLU A 40 -3.33 -11.06 13.08
N GLY A 41 -2.14 -10.54 12.72
CA GLY A 41 -1.07 -11.32 12.07
C GLY A 41 0.30 -10.64 12.04
N ALA A 42 1.36 -11.44 12.23
CA ALA A 42 2.69 -11.10 12.74
C ALA A 42 3.66 -10.32 11.81
N THR A 43 4.58 -9.59 12.46
CA THR A 43 5.73 -8.85 11.90
C THR A 43 6.73 -9.79 11.23
N GLN A 44 6.90 -9.70 9.91
CA GLN A 44 8.00 -10.34 9.18
C GLN A 44 9.15 -9.35 8.94
N ASP A 45 10.35 -9.87 8.60
CA ASP A 45 11.52 -9.07 8.22
C ASP A 45 11.17 -8.13 7.06
N LEU A 46 11.14 -6.83 7.36
CA LEU A 46 10.64 -5.78 6.48
C LEU A 46 11.46 -5.67 5.18
N ASN A 47 12.75 -6.02 5.20
CA ASN A 47 13.62 -5.92 4.03
C ASN A 47 13.36 -7.07 3.05
N LEU A 48 13.30 -8.32 3.55
CA LEU A 48 12.97 -9.49 2.74
C LEU A 48 11.55 -9.38 2.15
N LEU A 49 10.63 -8.80 2.92
CA LEU A 49 9.28 -8.52 2.47
C LEU A 49 9.24 -7.46 1.37
N ALA A 50 10.00 -6.36 1.50
CA ALA A 50 10.12 -5.33 0.48
C ALA A 50 10.72 -5.88 -0.84
N ASP A 51 11.76 -6.71 -0.75
CA ASP A 51 12.36 -7.35 -1.92
C ASP A 51 11.40 -8.31 -2.60
N SER A 52 10.68 -9.13 -1.81
CA SER A 52 9.67 -10.06 -2.35
C SER A 52 8.52 -9.32 -3.04
N MET A 53 8.01 -8.25 -2.41
CA MET A 53 6.95 -7.42 -3.00
C MET A 53 7.40 -6.77 -4.31
N THR A 54 8.62 -6.25 -4.35
CA THR A 54 9.18 -5.59 -5.53
C THR A 54 9.32 -6.54 -6.71
N ASN A 55 9.78 -7.78 -6.44
CA ASN A 55 10.10 -8.73 -7.51
C ASN A 55 8.92 -9.61 -7.93
N ASN A 56 7.97 -9.90 -7.04
CA ASN A 56 6.98 -10.95 -7.28
C ASN A 56 5.54 -10.44 -7.39
N PHE A 57 5.20 -9.23 -6.92
CA PHE A 57 3.79 -8.87 -6.72
C PHE A 57 3.17 -8.12 -7.90
N LEU A 58 3.97 -7.50 -8.78
CA LEU A 58 3.46 -6.71 -9.90
C LEU A 58 2.57 -7.52 -10.85
N ALA A 59 3.07 -8.62 -11.40
CA ALA A 59 2.32 -9.42 -12.37
C ALA A 59 1.05 -10.04 -11.78
N PRO A 60 1.09 -10.72 -10.61
CA PRO A 60 -0.11 -11.24 -9.96
C PRO A 60 -1.13 -10.16 -9.63
N PHE A 61 -0.69 -8.97 -9.23
CA PHE A 61 -1.59 -7.86 -8.90
C PHE A 61 -2.29 -7.32 -10.16
N VAL A 62 -1.57 -7.14 -11.27
CA VAL A 62 -2.16 -6.74 -12.56
C VAL A 62 -3.20 -7.75 -13.03
N ASP A 63 -2.90 -9.05 -12.93
CA ASP A 63 -3.83 -10.11 -13.31
C ASP A 63 -5.07 -10.15 -12.41
N LEU A 64 -4.90 -9.87 -11.11
CA LEU A 64 -6.02 -9.73 -10.17
C LEU A 64 -6.96 -8.58 -10.57
N ILE A 65 -6.42 -7.38 -10.88
CA ILE A 65 -7.25 -6.24 -11.29
C ILE A 65 -7.99 -6.54 -12.60
N LYS A 66 -7.33 -7.17 -13.58
CA LYS A 66 -7.97 -7.61 -14.84
C LYS A 66 -9.12 -8.59 -14.56
N LYS A 67 -8.90 -9.55 -13.66
CA LYS A 67 -9.92 -10.52 -13.27
C LYS A 67 -11.11 -9.84 -12.58
N LEU A 68 -10.86 -8.90 -11.66
CA LEU A 68 -11.90 -8.11 -11.00
C LEU A 68 -12.72 -7.30 -12.00
N ASN A 69 -12.07 -6.69 -12.99
CA ASN A 69 -12.74 -5.93 -14.05
C ASN A 69 -13.64 -6.81 -14.93
N ASN A 70 -13.30 -8.09 -15.08
CA ASN A 70 -14.09 -9.05 -15.86
C ASN A 70 -15.23 -9.70 -15.07
N SER A 71 -15.11 -9.80 -13.73
CA SER A 71 -16.10 -10.47 -12.89
C SER A 71 -17.09 -9.52 -12.21
N SER A 72 -16.76 -8.22 -12.10
CA SER A 72 -17.58 -7.22 -11.44
C SER A 72 -18.51 -6.50 -12.43
N THR A 73 -19.66 -6.04 -11.94
CA THR A 73 -20.55 -5.13 -12.68
C THR A 73 -19.97 -3.72 -12.84
N SER A 74 -18.92 -3.37 -12.08
CA SER A 74 -18.18 -2.12 -12.20
C SER A 74 -16.66 -2.35 -12.20
N PRO A 75 -15.93 -1.87 -13.22
CA PRO A 75 -14.48 -1.99 -13.28
C PRO A 75 -13.82 -1.14 -12.19
N VAL A 76 -12.62 -1.54 -11.77
CA VAL A 76 -11.78 -0.76 -10.86
C VAL A 76 -11.45 0.59 -11.50
N THR A 77 -11.79 1.65 -10.80
CA THR A 77 -11.63 3.05 -11.25
C THR A 77 -10.51 3.80 -10.53
N CYS A 78 -10.02 3.27 -9.40
CA CYS A 78 -8.97 3.90 -8.60
C CYS A 78 -8.25 2.85 -7.74
N ILE A 79 -6.94 3.05 -7.52
CA ILE A 79 -6.14 2.31 -6.55
C ILE A 79 -5.79 3.26 -5.41
N VAL A 80 -6.06 2.86 -4.16
CA VAL A 80 -5.57 3.55 -2.96
C VAL A 80 -4.50 2.67 -2.36
N SER A 81 -3.25 3.07 -2.47
CA SER A 81 -2.11 2.27 -2.06
C SER A 81 -1.41 2.89 -0.87
N ASP A 82 -0.92 2.06 0.03
CA ASP A 82 0.10 2.47 0.97
C ASP A 82 1.39 2.84 0.20
N GLY A 83 2.09 3.88 0.66
CA GLY A 83 3.30 4.41 0.03
C GLY A 83 4.50 3.46 0.04
N PHE A 84 4.51 2.41 0.88
CA PHE A 84 5.57 1.38 0.90
C PHE A 84 5.25 0.15 0.05
N MET A 85 4.25 0.21 -0.82
CA MET A 85 3.89 -0.87 -1.74
C MET A 85 4.42 -0.55 -3.15
N PRO A 86 5.70 -0.85 -3.46
CA PRO A 86 6.37 -0.34 -4.66
C PRO A 86 5.77 -0.84 -5.97
N PHE A 87 5.06 -1.99 -5.96
CA PHE A 87 4.48 -2.60 -7.16
C PHE A 87 3.16 -1.96 -7.62
N THR A 88 2.49 -1.17 -6.78
CA THR A 88 1.15 -0.63 -7.10
C THR A 88 1.23 0.52 -8.11
N THR A 89 2.28 1.35 -8.02
CA THR A 89 2.53 2.44 -8.99
C THR A 89 2.73 1.94 -10.41
N PRO A 90 3.66 1.00 -10.70
CA PRO A 90 3.82 0.45 -12.04
C PRO A 90 2.57 -0.31 -12.51
N ALA A 91 1.83 -0.98 -11.62
CA ALA A 91 0.57 -1.63 -11.98
C ALA A 91 -0.50 -0.61 -12.41
N ALA A 92 -0.65 0.49 -11.66
CA ALA A 92 -1.57 1.58 -11.97
C ALA A 92 -1.25 2.22 -13.33
N GLN A 93 0.04 2.39 -13.63
CA GLN A 93 0.51 2.87 -14.93
C GLN A 93 0.17 1.88 -16.06
N GLN A 94 0.44 0.59 -15.88
CA GLN A 94 0.13 -0.44 -16.90
C GLN A 94 -1.37 -0.54 -17.19
N LEU A 95 -2.20 -0.35 -16.16
CA LEU A 95 -3.65 -0.45 -16.26
C LEU A 95 -4.32 0.88 -16.62
N VAL A 96 -3.57 1.98 -16.63
CA VAL A 96 -4.07 3.35 -16.82
C VAL A 96 -5.18 3.68 -15.81
N ILE A 97 -4.97 3.29 -14.55
CA ILE A 97 -5.88 3.53 -13.43
C ILE A 97 -5.26 4.58 -12.51
N PRO A 98 -6.01 5.62 -12.09
CA PRO A 98 -5.54 6.58 -11.08
C PRO A 98 -5.09 5.89 -9.79
N ILE A 99 -3.99 6.37 -9.21
CA ILE A 99 -3.47 5.89 -7.92
C ILE A 99 -3.34 7.04 -6.92
N THR A 100 -3.79 6.81 -5.69
CA THR A 100 -3.56 7.67 -4.52
C THR A 100 -2.62 6.94 -3.57
N LEU A 101 -1.51 7.59 -3.20
CA LEU A 101 -0.58 7.06 -2.22
C LEU A 101 -0.92 7.60 -0.82
N PHE A 102 -1.09 6.69 0.14
CA PHE A 102 -1.38 7.01 1.53
C PHE A 102 -0.22 6.53 2.41
N PHE A 103 0.48 7.47 3.06
CA PHE A 103 1.53 7.14 4.01
C PHE A 103 0.90 7.06 5.40
N THR A 104 0.76 5.84 5.92
CA THR A 104 0.12 5.55 7.21
C THR A 104 1.00 5.90 8.43
N PHE A 105 2.24 6.37 8.21
CA PHE A 105 3.11 6.89 9.26
C PHE A 105 2.92 8.38 9.52
N SER A 106 3.31 8.84 10.72
CA SER A 106 3.37 10.27 11.03
C SER A 106 4.32 11.00 10.07
N ALA A 107 4.01 12.26 9.74
CA ALA A 107 4.87 13.09 8.90
C ALA A 107 6.31 13.18 9.44
N SER A 108 6.48 13.21 10.77
CA SER A 108 7.80 13.18 11.42
C SER A 108 8.57 11.88 11.16
N SER A 109 7.90 10.74 11.15
CA SER A 109 8.52 9.44 10.83
C SER A 109 8.91 9.39 9.35
N SER A 110 8.06 9.90 8.45
CA SER A 110 8.37 9.99 7.02
C SER A 110 9.60 10.86 6.75
N MET A 111 9.74 12.00 7.44
CA MET A 111 10.94 12.83 7.36
C MET A 111 12.19 12.08 7.84
N GLY A 112 12.09 11.31 8.92
CA GLY A 112 13.18 10.47 9.40
C GLY A 112 13.62 9.42 8.37
N TYR A 113 12.66 8.77 7.71
CA TYR A 113 12.93 7.81 6.63
C TYR A 113 13.58 8.47 5.41
N MET A 114 13.04 9.60 4.95
CA MET A 114 13.61 10.34 3.81
C MET A 114 15.03 10.85 4.09
N GLN A 115 15.35 11.17 5.35
CA GLN A 115 16.67 11.61 5.76
C GLN A 115 17.64 10.44 6.01
N TYR A 116 17.15 9.19 6.14
CA TYR A 116 17.96 8.03 6.47
C TYR A 116 19.14 7.81 5.50
N PRO A 117 18.99 7.92 4.16
CA PRO A 117 20.13 7.80 3.24
C PRO A 117 21.22 8.84 3.52
N ALA A 118 20.85 10.09 3.82
CA ALA A 118 21.80 11.14 4.17
C ALA A 118 22.47 10.90 5.53
N LEU A 119 21.80 10.22 6.46
CA LEU A 119 22.40 9.80 7.74
C LEU A 119 23.40 8.66 7.53
N VAL A 120 23.11 7.71 6.65
CA VAL A 120 24.03 6.63 6.26
C VAL A 120 25.27 7.21 5.57
N GLU A 121 25.08 8.12 4.62
CA GLU A 121 26.17 8.82 3.92
C GLU A 121 27.10 9.56 4.90
N LYS A 122 26.54 10.15 5.96
CA LYS A 122 27.28 10.84 7.02
C LYS A 122 27.87 9.91 8.08
N GLY A 123 27.69 8.60 7.96
CA GLY A 123 28.15 7.61 8.95
C GLY A 123 27.42 7.69 10.29
N LEU A 124 26.22 8.29 10.32
CA LEU A 124 25.39 8.46 11.50
C LEU A 124 24.37 7.31 11.68
N ALA A 125 24.22 6.45 10.68
CA ALA A 125 23.35 5.28 10.71
C ALA A 125 24.07 4.05 10.11
N PRO A 126 23.83 2.83 10.62
CA PRO A 126 23.02 2.52 11.80
C PRO A 126 23.70 3.00 13.10
N LEU A 127 22.90 3.30 14.13
CA LEU A 127 23.44 3.74 15.42
C LEU A 127 24.32 2.64 16.01
N LYS A 128 25.53 2.99 16.46
CA LYS A 128 26.45 2.04 17.11
C LYS A 128 25.75 1.38 18.30
N GLY A 129 25.64 0.05 18.30
CA GLY A 129 25.05 -0.74 19.38
C GLY A 129 23.72 -1.45 19.05
N LYS A 130 23.23 -1.39 17.81
CA LYS A 130 22.15 -2.26 17.34
C LYS A 130 22.55 -2.88 16.00
N GLU A 131 23.09 -4.09 16.07
CA GLU A 131 23.02 -5.03 14.94
C GLU A 131 21.54 -5.45 14.82
N LEU A 132 21.01 -5.38 13.60
CA LEU A 132 19.68 -5.90 13.25
C LEU A 132 19.79 -7.40 13.00
#